data_AF-A0A2N3HML0-F1
#
_entry.id   AF-A0A2N3HML0-F1
#
_cell.length_a   1.000
_cell.length_b   1.000
_cell.length_c   1.000
_cell.angle_alpha   90.00
_cell.angle_beta   90.00
_cell.angle_gamma   90.00
#
_symmetry.space_group_name_H-M   'P 1'
#
loop_
_entity.id
_entity.type
_entity.pdbx_description
1 polymer ?
#
loop_
_entity_poly.entity_id
_entity_poly.type
_entity_poly.pdbx_seq_one_letter_code
_entity_poly.pdbx_strand_id
1 'polypeptide(L)'
;MKSFPNREYFFNYTIQALTELGGSGSNNEINNKVIDILQLPEELLNKIHKDTNQTEFEYQMAWVRTMLKNQGLIENSKRGVWSIKTNQEITLPKFKIQFDKNQAKKVDEEITDVEEWKEKLLNVISENLSPNAFERLVQRILREKGFSQVEVTGRTGDGGIDGVGIAKINGILSFHIIFQCKRYKGKVGSKDIRDFRGAMVGRTDKGLFITTGMFTRDAISEASRDGAPVIDLIDGDLLVEKLKELGLGVSVEFKEEVTIDIEWFKNF
;
A
#
# COMPACT_ATOMS: atom_id res chain seq x y z
N MET A 1 -1.23 -6.49 29.59
CA MET A 1 -1.36 -6.24 28.14
C MET A 1 -0.93 -7.50 27.40
N LYS A 2 -1.78 -8.07 26.54
CA LYS A 2 -1.36 -9.20 25.70
C LYS A 2 -0.28 -8.69 24.73
N SER A 3 0.88 -9.33 24.72
CA SER A 3 1.95 -9.02 23.76
C SER A 3 1.48 -9.33 22.34
N PHE A 4 1.96 -8.54 21.38
CA PHE A 4 1.68 -8.79 19.96
C PHE A 4 2.25 -10.18 19.56
N PRO A 5 1.54 -11.01 18.79
CA PRO A 5 2.04 -12.34 18.40
C PRO A 5 3.37 -12.27 17.65
N ASN A 6 4.21 -13.30 17.82
CA ASN A 6 5.46 -13.41 17.06
C ASN A 6 5.16 -13.57 15.55
N ARG A 7 6.04 -13.07 14.67
CA ARG A 7 5.97 -13.16 13.20
C ARG A 7 5.60 -14.56 12.71
N GLU A 8 6.20 -15.58 13.29
CA GLU A 8 5.97 -17.00 12.95
C GLU A 8 4.49 -17.41 13.05
N TYR A 9 3.74 -16.78 13.96
CA TYR A 9 2.31 -17.03 14.13
C TYR A 9 1.54 -16.76 12.83
N PHE A 10 1.96 -15.75 12.05
CA PHE A 10 1.25 -15.30 10.86
C PHE A 10 1.61 -16.08 9.58
N PHE A 11 2.61 -16.97 9.60
CA PHE A 11 3.12 -17.62 8.38
C PHE A 11 2.05 -18.48 7.70
N ASN A 12 1.42 -19.38 8.46
CA ASN A 12 0.34 -20.23 7.96
C ASN A 12 -0.84 -19.42 7.45
N TYR A 13 -1.24 -18.38 8.19
CA TYR A 13 -2.37 -17.55 7.81
C TYR A 13 -2.07 -16.70 6.57
N THR A 14 -0.82 -16.30 6.34
CA THR A 14 -0.42 -15.58 5.13
C THR A 14 -0.51 -16.48 3.89
N ILE A 15 -0.07 -17.73 4.01
CA ILE A 15 -0.20 -18.72 2.92
C ILE A 15 -1.67 -19.09 2.69
N GLN A 16 -2.46 -19.26 3.75
CA GLN A 16 -3.90 -19.49 3.65
C GLN A 16 -4.59 -18.30 2.97
N ALA A 17 -4.26 -17.07 3.37
CA ALA A 17 -4.80 -15.85 2.78
C ALA A 17 -4.51 -15.77 1.27
N LEU A 18 -3.27 -16.01 0.86
CA LEU A 18 -2.91 -16.05 -0.56
C LEU A 18 -3.65 -17.15 -1.33
N THR A 19 -3.80 -18.34 -0.73
CA THR A 19 -4.57 -19.44 -1.32
C THR A 19 -6.03 -19.04 -1.53
N GLU A 20 -6.67 -18.46 -0.52
CA GLU A 20 -8.06 -18.00 -0.59
C GLU A 20 -8.26 -16.79 -1.53
N LEU A 21 -7.20 -16.03 -1.81
CA LEU A 21 -7.19 -14.95 -2.81
C LEU A 21 -6.90 -15.45 -4.24
N GLY A 22 -6.82 -16.77 -4.46
CA GLY A 22 -6.57 -17.35 -5.78
C GLY A 22 -5.08 -17.44 -6.15
N GLY A 23 -4.18 -17.45 -5.16
CA GLY A 23 -2.75 -17.67 -5.33
C GLY A 23 -1.91 -16.39 -5.44
N SER A 24 -2.54 -15.21 -5.45
CA SER A 24 -1.85 -13.92 -5.46
C SER A 24 -2.66 -12.84 -4.75
N GLY A 25 -1.99 -11.82 -4.22
CA GLY A 25 -2.66 -10.65 -3.64
C GLY A 25 -1.71 -9.47 -3.41
N SER A 26 -2.27 -8.27 -3.35
CA SER A 26 -1.56 -7.08 -2.89
C SER A 26 -1.28 -7.13 -1.38
N ASN A 27 -0.37 -6.29 -0.89
CA ASN A 27 -0.11 -6.13 0.55
C ASN A 27 -1.41 -5.97 1.38
N ASN A 28 -2.31 -5.11 0.91
CA ASN A 28 -3.55 -4.79 1.61
C ASN A 28 -4.55 -5.96 1.56
N GLU A 29 -4.70 -6.63 0.41
CA GLU A 29 -5.56 -7.81 0.29
C GLU A 29 -5.07 -8.94 1.21
N ILE A 30 -3.77 -9.22 1.23
CA ILE A 30 -3.18 -10.25 2.09
C ILE A 30 -3.39 -9.89 3.56
N ASN A 31 -3.08 -8.65 3.95
CA ASN A 31 -3.26 -8.18 5.33
C ASN A 31 -4.71 -8.31 5.78
N ASN A 32 -5.66 -7.79 4.99
CA ASN A 32 -7.08 -7.85 5.29
C ASN A 32 -7.56 -9.30 5.40
N LYS A 33 -7.11 -10.17 4.50
CA LYS A 33 -7.50 -11.57 4.52
C LYS A 33 -6.95 -12.31 5.74
N VAL A 34 -5.71 -12.01 6.16
CA VAL A 34 -5.14 -12.55 7.41
C VAL A 34 -5.91 -12.05 8.62
N ILE A 35 -6.30 -10.78 8.65
CA ILE A 35 -7.14 -10.20 9.71
C ILE A 35 -8.47 -10.94 9.78
N ASP A 36 -9.11 -11.19 8.63
CA ASP A 36 -10.41 -11.87 8.55
C ASP A 36 -10.33 -13.32 9.02
N ILE A 37 -9.29 -14.05 8.61
CA ILE A 37 -9.05 -15.45 9.03
C ILE A 37 -8.83 -15.53 10.55
N LEU A 38 -8.04 -14.61 11.10
CA LEU A 38 -7.67 -14.60 12.51
C LEU A 38 -8.68 -13.91 13.43
N GLN A 39 -9.63 -13.16 12.86
CA GLN A 39 -10.55 -12.27 13.59
C GLN A 39 -9.80 -11.39 14.61
N LEU A 40 -8.74 -10.72 14.16
CA LEU A 40 -7.89 -9.92 15.04
C LEU A 40 -8.67 -8.75 15.65
N PRO A 41 -8.55 -8.50 16.97
CA PRO A 41 -9.21 -7.38 17.62
C PRO A 41 -8.64 -6.03 17.17
N GLU A 42 -9.50 -5.03 17.03
CA GLU A 42 -9.12 -3.68 16.57
C GLU A 42 -8.02 -3.04 17.41
N GLU A 43 -7.95 -3.34 18.71
CA GLU A 43 -6.88 -2.86 19.59
C GLU A 43 -5.48 -3.23 19.08
N LEU A 44 -5.32 -4.43 18.49
CA LEU A 44 -4.05 -4.86 17.90
C LEU A 44 -3.80 -4.21 16.54
N LEU A 45 -4.86 -3.96 15.76
CA LEU A 45 -4.79 -3.35 14.43
C LEU A 45 -4.59 -1.83 14.46
N ASN A 46 -4.84 -1.20 15.59
CA ASN A 46 -4.67 0.25 15.78
C ASN A 46 -3.41 0.62 16.55
N LYS A 47 -2.63 -0.37 17.01
CA LYS A 47 -1.33 -0.12 17.61
C LYS A 47 -0.35 0.37 16.53
N ILE A 48 0.11 1.60 16.66
CA ILE A 48 1.12 2.20 15.76
C ILE A 48 2.49 1.59 16.03
N HIS A 49 3.25 1.33 14.97
CA HIS A 49 4.64 0.92 15.06
C HIS A 49 5.52 2.14 15.27
N LYS A 50 6.10 2.28 16.47
CA LYS A 50 7.01 3.38 16.84
C LYS A 50 6.43 4.75 16.44
N ASP A 51 7.19 5.57 15.71
CA ASP A 51 6.80 6.91 15.25
C ASP A 51 6.35 6.92 13.77
N THR A 52 6.02 5.75 13.23
CA THR A 52 5.63 5.59 11.81
C THR A 52 4.12 5.76 11.62
N ASN A 53 3.66 5.95 10.37
CA ASN A 53 2.22 5.90 10.05
C ASN A 53 1.68 4.47 9.91
N GLN A 54 2.53 3.45 10.06
CA GLN A 54 2.20 2.05 9.90
C GLN A 54 1.81 1.43 11.25
N THR A 55 0.89 0.47 11.22
CA THR A 55 0.53 -0.32 12.41
C THR A 55 1.58 -1.39 12.69
N GLU A 56 1.69 -1.81 13.95
CA GLU A 56 2.55 -2.93 14.34
C GLU A 56 2.20 -4.18 13.51
N PHE A 57 0.92 -4.44 13.25
CA PHE A 57 0.49 -5.56 12.42
C PHE A 57 1.03 -5.49 10.99
N GLU A 58 0.88 -4.34 10.32
CA GLU A 58 1.34 -4.18 8.94
C GLU A 58 2.86 -4.33 8.84
N TYR A 59 3.59 -3.80 9.82
CA TYR A 59 5.04 -3.98 9.93
C TYR A 59 5.37 -5.47 10.04
N GLN A 60 4.77 -6.19 10.99
CA GLN A 60 4.99 -7.64 11.15
C GLN A 60 4.58 -8.44 9.89
N MET A 61 3.57 -8.01 9.15
CA MET A 61 3.16 -8.68 7.92
C MET A 61 4.14 -8.44 6.75
N ALA A 62 4.80 -7.29 6.69
CA ALA A 62 5.89 -7.05 5.74
C ALA A 62 7.05 -8.05 5.96
N TRP A 63 7.39 -8.28 7.23
CA TRP A 63 8.34 -9.32 7.65
C TRP A 63 7.93 -10.70 7.17
N VAL A 64 6.72 -11.11 7.51
CA VAL A 64 6.20 -12.44 7.22
C VAL A 64 6.31 -12.76 5.72
N ARG A 65 5.89 -11.83 4.85
CA ARG A 65 5.98 -12.02 3.40
C ARG A 65 7.42 -12.17 2.91
N THR A 66 8.32 -11.33 3.38
CA THR A 66 9.73 -11.40 2.95
C THR A 66 10.40 -12.69 3.44
N MET A 67 10.07 -13.15 4.64
CA MET A 67 10.57 -14.41 5.17
C MET A 67 10.05 -15.61 4.37
N LEU A 68 8.75 -15.63 4.04
CA LEU A 68 8.17 -16.66 3.18
C LEU A 68 8.78 -16.64 1.77
N LYS A 69 9.11 -15.45 1.25
CA LYS A 69 9.83 -15.31 -0.04
C LYS A 69 11.23 -15.89 0.01
N ASN A 70 11.97 -15.60 1.07
CA ASN A 70 13.34 -16.12 1.22
C ASN A 70 13.37 -17.64 1.42
N GLN A 71 12.30 -18.20 1.97
CA GLN A 71 12.08 -19.65 2.01
C GLN A 71 11.60 -20.24 0.67
N GLY A 72 11.40 -19.40 -0.36
CA GLY A 72 10.97 -19.83 -1.69
C GLY A 72 9.49 -20.22 -1.79
N LEU A 73 8.67 -19.94 -0.77
CA LEU A 73 7.25 -20.31 -0.74
C LEU A 73 6.39 -19.33 -1.55
N ILE A 74 6.75 -18.05 -1.49
CA ILE A 74 6.09 -16.98 -2.24
C ILE A 74 7.12 -16.15 -3.00
N GLU A 75 6.65 -15.28 -3.88
CA GLU A 75 7.48 -14.32 -4.58
C GLU A 75 6.80 -12.96 -4.65
N ASN A 76 7.60 -11.91 -4.80
CA ASN A 76 7.13 -10.57 -5.09
C ASN A 76 7.06 -10.43 -6.61
N SER A 77 5.99 -10.94 -7.22
CA SER A 77 5.84 -10.98 -8.69
C SER A 77 5.75 -9.59 -9.31
N LYS A 78 5.25 -8.61 -8.55
CA LYS A 78 5.31 -7.20 -8.85
C LYS A 78 5.40 -6.43 -7.54
N ARG A 79 5.98 -5.23 -7.55
CA ARG A 79 6.07 -4.39 -6.35
C ARG A 79 4.72 -4.28 -5.62
N GLY A 80 4.70 -4.73 -4.37
CA GLY A 80 3.51 -4.75 -3.51
C GLY A 80 2.49 -5.86 -3.79
N VAL A 81 2.78 -6.75 -4.75
CA VAL A 81 1.97 -7.91 -5.13
C VAL A 81 2.78 -9.18 -4.90
N TRP A 82 2.18 -10.11 -4.17
CA TRP A 82 2.83 -11.37 -3.81
C TRP A 82 2.04 -12.54 -4.37
N SER A 83 2.76 -13.55 -4.86
CA SER A 83 2.17 -14.77 -5.42
C SER A 83 2.83 -16.00 -4.83
N ILE A 84 2.08 -17.09 -4.74
CA ILE A 84 2.59 -18.41 -4.39
C ILE A 84 3.45 -18.90 -5.57
N LYS A 85 4.68 -19.37 -5.30
CA LYS A 85 5.49 -20.01 -6.34
C LYS A 85 4.88 -21.36 -6.73
N THR A 86 4.35 -21.46 -7.95
CA THR A 86 3.56 -22.60 -8.43
C THR A 86 4.45 -23.81 -8.75
N ASN A 87 4.34 -24.90 -7.96
CA ASN A 87 4.56 -26.33 -8.32
C ASN A 87 4.77 -27.28 -7.12
N GLN A 88 4.46 -26.86 -5.89
CA GLN A 88 4.45 -27.78 -4.75
C GLN A 88 3.03 -27.87 -4.22
N GLU A 89 2.51 -29.09 -4.04
CA GLU A 89 1.43 -29.31 -3.08
C GLU A 89 1.87 -28.64 -1.79
N ILE A 90 1.20 -27.55 -1.39
CA ILE A 90 1.45 -26.90 -0.12
C ILE A 90 0.91 -27.84 0.96
N THR A 91 1.70 -28.86 1.29
CA THR A 91 1.52 -29.59 2.53
C THR A 91 1.94 -28.60 3.59
N LEU A 92 0.98 -27.95 4.27
CA LEU A 92 1.24 -27.01 5.37
C LEU A 92 2.24 -27.67 6.33
N PRO A 93 3.52 -27.25 6.35
CA PRO A 93 4.50 -27.94 7.17
C PRO A 93 4.10 -27.72 8.63
N LYS A 94 4.19 -28.76 9.46
CA LYS A 94 4.35 -28.53 10.90
C LYS A 94 5.72 -27.85 11.07
N PHE A 95 5.71 -26.52 11.09
CA PHE A 95 6.91 -25.68 11.09
C PHE A 95 7.86 -26.07 12.24
N LYS A 96 9.03 -26.63 11.90
CA LYS A 96 10.25 -26.52 12.70
C LYS A 96 11.18 -25.59 11.94
N ILE A 97 11.21 -24.33 12.34
CA ILE A 97 12.05 -23.34 11.66
C ILE A 97 13.48 -23.46 12.18
N GLN A 98 14.44 -23.69 11.28
CA GLN A 98 15.84 -23.38 11.53
C GLN A 98 16.08 -21.96 11.01
N PHE A 99 16.10 -21.00 11.93
CA PHE A 99 16.44 -19.61 11.64
C PHE A 99 17.95 -19.44 11.52
N ASP A 100 18.40 -18.95 10.37
CA ASP A 100 19.70 -18.30 10.29
C ASP A 100 19.54 -16.83 10.74
N LYS A 101 20.16 -16.49 11.87
CA LYS A 101 20.15 -15.13 12.43
C LYS A 101 20.77 -14.10 11.48
N ASN A 102 21.73 -14.49 10.64
CA ASN A 102 22.37 -13.57 9.71
C ASN A 102 21.44 -13.21 8.54
N GLN A 103 20.66 -14.17 8.04
CA GLN A 103 19.64 -13.89 7.03
C GLN A 103 18.54 -13.00 7.61
N ALA A 104 18.07 -13.28 8.84
CA ALA A 104 17.07 -12.43 9.49
C ALA A 104 17.54 -10.97 9.60
N LYS A 105 18.80 -10.74 9.97
CA LYS A 105 19.37 -9.40 10.10
C LYS A 105 19.48 -8.65 8.77
N LYS A 106 19.94 -9.32 7.70
CA LYS A 106 20.03 -8.69 6.36
C LYS A 106 18.64 -8.32 5.83
N VAL A 107 17.66 -9.18 6.06
CA VAL A 107 16.28 -8.86 5.72
C VAL A 107 15.83 -7.67 6.55
N ASP A 108 16.04 -7.67 7.88
CA ASP A 108 15.76 -6.55 8.83
C ASP A 108 16.27 -5.23 8.27
N GLU A 109 17.50 -5.19 7.76
CA GLU A 109 18.07 -4.01 7.12
C GLU A 109 17.36 -3.64 5.80
N GLU A 110 17.15 -4.58 4.87
CA GLU A 110 16.48 -4.31 3.58
C GLU A 110 15.03 -3.81 3.72
N ILE A 111 14.22 -4.41 4.59
CA ILE A 111 12.84 -3.96 4.81
C ILE A 111 12.83 -2.61 5.52
N THR A 112 13.72 -2.42 6.51
CA THR A 112 13.83 -1.14 7.21
C THR A 112 14.21 -0.03 6.22
N ASP A 113 15.17 -0.26 5.33
CA ASP A 113 15.55 0.70 4.30
C ASP A 113 14.41 1.01 3.33
N VAL A 114 13.66 0.00 2.85
CA VAL A 114 12.53 0.18 1.92
C VAL A 114 11.36 0.92 2.59
N GLU A 115 11.17 0.76 3.90
CA GLU A 115 10.08 1.41 4.62
C GLU A 115 10.49 2.82 5.10
N GLU A 116 11.77 3.02 5.43
CA GLU A 116 12.30 4.29 5.94
C GLU A 116 12.22 5.42 4.90
N TRP A 117 12.57 5.18 3.63
CA TRP A 117 12.48 6.24 2.61
C TRP A 117 11.03 6.67 2.34
N LYS A 118 10.08 5.72 2.41
CA LYS A 118 8.65 6.00 2.23
C LYS A 118 8.13 6.85 3.36
N GLU A 119 8.42 6.45 4.59
CA GLU A 119 8.03 7.17 5.79
C GLU A 119 8.62 8.58 5.80
N LYS A 120 9.91 8.71 5.48
CA LYS A 120 10.58 10.01 5.37
C LYS A 120 9.90 10.90 4.33
N LEU A 121 9.55 10.36 3.16
CA LEU A 121 8.85 11.13 2.12
C LEU A 121 7.43 11.52 2.56
N LEU A 122 6.68 10.61 3.19
CA LEU A 122 5.36 10.91 3.75
C LEU A 122 5.41 11.97 4.85
N ASN A 123 6.44 11.96 5.70
CA ASN A 123 6.65 12.98 6.71
C ASN A 123 6.95 14.34 6.07
N VAL A 124 7.82 14.39 5.06
CA VAL A 124 8.06 15.63 4.29
C VAL A 124 6.75 16.16 3.68
N ILE A 125 5.92 15.31 3.10
CA ILE A 125 4.64 15.74 2.51
C ILE A 125 3.66 16.20 3.58
N SER A 126 3.48 15.41 4.63
CA SER A 126 2.49 15.66 5.66
C SER A 126 2.85 16.80 6.60
N GLU A 127 4.13 17.13 6.79
CA GLU A 127 4.59 18.20 7.68
C GLU A 127 4.87 19.50 6.93
N ASN A 128 5.47 19.43 5.73
CA ASN A 128 6.00 20.62 5.06
C ASN A 128 5.09 21.20 3.97
N LEU A 129 4.11 20.44 3.44
CA LEU A 129 3.17 20.96 2.44
C LEU A 129 1.88 21.44 3.10
N SER A 130 1.41 22.66 2.78
CA SER A 130 0.04 23.07 3.14
C SER A 130 -1.01 22.19 2.42
N PRO A 131 -2.28 22.16 2.88
CA PRO A 131 -3.36 21.44 2.18
C PRO A 131 -3.44 21.77 0.69
N ASN A 132 -3.48 23.06 0.33
CA ASN A 132 -3.51 23.50 -1.07
C ASN A 132 -2.24 23.08 -1.84
N ALA A 133 -1.07 23.02 -1.20
CA ALA A 133 0.14 22.55 -1.85
C ALA A 133 0.07 21.03 -2.15
N PHE A 134 -0.53 20.26 -1.26
CA PHE A 134 -0.77 18.83 -1.46
C PHE A 134 -1.77 18.58 -2.60
N GLU A 135 -2.86 19.34 -2.68
CA GLU A 135 -3.81 19.28 -3.80
C GLU A 135 -3.12 19.55 -5.15
N ARG A 136 -2.23 20.55 -5.20
CA ARG A 136 -1.42 20.85 -6.40
C ARG A 136 -0.41 19.75 -6.72
N LEU A 137 0.14 19.06 -5.72
CA LEU A 137 0.98 17.89 -5.94
C LEU A 137 0.18 16.75 -6.59
N VAL A 138 -1.03 16.46 -6.08
CA VAL A 138 -1.93 15.46 -6.66
C VAL A 138 -2.33 15.86 -8.09
N GLN A 139 -2.65 17.13 -8.33
CA GLN A 139 -2.90 17.64 -9.68
C GLN A 139 -1.72 17.35 -10.63
N ARG A 140 -0.48 17.57 -10.17
CA ARG A 140 0.72 17.26 -10.96
C ARG A 140 0.83 15.77 -11.23
N ILE A 141 0.65 14.91 -10.23
CA ILE A 141 0.68 13.44 -10.39
C ILE A 141 -0.34 12.98 -11.43
N LEU A 142 -1.58 13.45 -11.35
CA LEU A 142 -2.63 13.06 -12.30
C LEU A 142 -2.29 13.47 -13.74
N ARG A 143 -1.76 14.68 -13.94
CA ARG A 143 -1.30 15.13 -15.27
C ARG A 143 -0.19 14.25 -15.83
N GLU A 144 0.81 13.91 -15.01
CA GLU A 144 1.89 13.00 -15.40
C GLU A 144 1.39 11.57 -15.68
N LYS A 145 0.25 11.17 -15.09
CA LYS A 145 -0.45 9.91 -15.39
C LYS A 145 -1.40 9.98 -16.59
N GLY A 146 -1.38 11.08 -17.36
CA GLY A 146 -2.14 11.21 -18.60
C GLY A 146 -3.58 11.71 -18.42
N PHE A 147 -3.95 12.16 -17.22
CA PHE A 147 -5.22 12.87 -17.04
C PHE A 147 -5.13 14.26 -17.67
N SER A 148 -6.22 14.69 -18.30
CA SER A 148 -6.35 15.98 -18.96
C SER A 148 -7.32 16.88 -18.19
N GLN A 149 -7.22 18.20 -18.39
CA GLN A 149 -8.09 19.20 -17.73
C GLN A 149 -8.15 19.04 -16.20
N VAL A 150 -7.01 18.67 -15.58
CA VAL A 150 -6.94 18.49 -14.13
C VAL A 150 -6.87 19.86 -13.47
N GLU A 151 -7.86 20.19 -12.63
CA GLU A 151 -8.01 21.47 -11.93
C GLU A 151 -8.27 21.23 -10.43
N VAL A 152 -7.64 22.05 -9.59
CA VAL A 152 -7.91 22.07 -8.14
C VAL A 152 -9.06 23.04 -7.89
N THR A 153 -10.06 22.62 -7.11
CA THR A 153 -11.23 23.42 -6.78
C THR A 153 -11.14 23.97 -5.36
N GLY A 154 -11.22 25.30 -5.21
CA GLY A 154 -11.23 25.97 -3.91
C GLY A 154 -12.63 26.32 -3.40
N ARG A 155 -13.67 25.54 -3.77
CA ARG A 155 -15.06 25.90 -3.49
C ARG A 155 -15.47 25.44 -2.10
N THR A 156 -15.60 26.36 -1.16
CA THR A 156 -16.17 26.09 0.16
C THR A 156 -17.59 25.53 0.01
N GLY A 157 -17.87 24.39 0.66
CA GLY A 157 -19.23 23.81 0.73
C GLY A 157 -19.60 22.81 -0.38
N ASP A 158 -18.63 22.32 -1.15
CA ASP A 158 -18.88 21.35 -2.23
C ASP A 158 -18.86 19.88 -1.80
N GLY A 159 -18.73 19.62 -0.50
CA GLY A 159 -18.64 18.27 0.06
C GLY A 159 -17.22 17.73 0.20
N GLY A 160 -16.20 18.59 0.05
CA GLY A 160 -14.79 18.21 0.18
C GLY A 160 -14.17 17.78 -1.15
N ILE A 161 -14.64 18.37 -2.25
CA ILE A 161 -14.08 18.12 -3.57
C ILE A 161 -12.90 19.07 -3.77
N ASP A 162 -11.73 18.49 -3.90
CA ASP A 162 -10.49 19.26 -4.03
C ASP A 162 -10.05 19.41 -5.48
N GLY A 163 -10.66 18.67 -6.40
CA GLY A 163 -10.49 18.93 -7.82
C GLY A 163 -11.21 17.99 -8.77
N VAL A 164 -11.03 18.26 -10.05
CA VAL A 164 -11.64 17.53 -11.16
C VAL A 164 -10.61 17.21 -12.24
N GLY A 165 -10.91 16.24 -13.09
CA GLY A 165 -10.07 15.91 -14.26
C GLY A 165 -10.76 14.98 -15.23
N ILE A 166 -10.13 14.70 -16.36
CA ILE A 166 -10.63 13.79 -17.39
C ILE A 166 -9.60 12.71 -17.67
N ALA A 167 -9.97 11.46 -17.37
CA ALA A 167 -9.22 10.27 -17.79
C ALA A 167 -9.65 9.86 -19.20
N LYS A 168 -8.69 9.65 -20.10
CA LYS A 168 -8.96 9.14 -21.46
C LYS A 168 -8.46 7.71 -21.59
N ILE A 169 -9.33 6.82 -22.03
CA ILE A 169 -8.97 5.43 -22.37
C ILE A 169 -8.89 5.32 -23.88
N ASN A 170 -7.69 4.99 -24.38
CA ASN A 170 -7.38 4.75 -25.78
C ASN A 170 -7.81 5.89 -26.74
N GLY A 171 -7.97 7.12 -26.22
CA GLY A 171 -8.44 8.27 -26.99
C GLY A 171 -9.91 8.22 -27.43
N ILE A 172 -10.65 7.17 -27.09
CA ILE A 172 -12.04 6.95 -27.52
C ILE A 172 -13.01 7.29 -26.40
N LEU A 173 -12.72 6.84 -25.19
CA LEU A 173 -13.61 7.00 -24.04
C LEU A 173 -13.01 7.98 -23.04
N SER A 174 -13.84 8.91 -22.56
CA SER A 174 -13.45 9.90 -21.56
C SER A 174 -14.31 9.76 -20.32
N PHE A 175 -13.67 9.76 -19.15
CA PHE A 175 -14.33 9.72 -17.86
C PHE A 175 -13.99 11.00 -17.10
N HIS A 176 -15.03 11.73 -16.71
CA HIS A 176 -14.88 12.83 -15.76
C HIS A 176 -14.62 12.22 -14.40
N ILE A 177 -13.54 12.62 -13.76
CA ILE A 177 -13.23 12.23 -12.39
C ILE A 177 -13.32 13.44 -11.47
N ILE A 178 -13.71 13.17 -10.24
CA ILE A 178 -13.61 14.11 -9.14
C ILE A 178 -12.68 13.49 -8.11
N PHE A 179 -11.83 14.31 -7.48
CA PHE A 179 -10.90 13.82 -6.46
C PHE A 179 -10.94 14.63 -5.16
N GLN A 180 -10.65 13.93 -4.07
CA GLN A 180 -10.45 14.50 -2.73
C GLN A 180 -9.06 14.13 -2.22
N CYS A 181 -8.40 15.08 -1.58
CA CYS A 181 -7.04 15.04 -1.06
C CYS A 181 -7.07 15.25 0.46
N LYS A 182 -6.77 14.21 1.24
CA LYS A 182 -6.70 14.29 2.69
C LYS A 182 -5.26 14.15 3.18
N ARG A 183 -4.59 15.28 3.44
CA ARG A 183 -3.27 15.29 4.11
C ARG A 183 -3.47 14.95 5.59
N TYR A 184 -3.18 13.72 5.98
CA TYR A 184 -3.48 13.18 7.31
C TYR A 184 -2.42 12.18 7.77
N LYS A 185 -2.10 12.17 9.07
CA LYS A 185 -1.20 11.19 9.70
C LYS A 185 -1.93 9.95 10.23
N GLY A 186 -3.27 9.97 10.28
CA GLY A 186 -4.09 8.86 10.77
C GLY A 186 -4.78 8.06 9.67
N LYS A 187 -5.75 7.23 10.06
CA LYS A 187 -6.56 6.44 9.14
C LYS A 187 -7.78 7.21 8.64
N VAL A 188 -8.13 7.03 7.36
CA VAL A 188 -9.36 7.52 6.73
C VAL A 188 -10.45 6.47 6.92
N GLY A 189 -11.57 6.88 7.51
CA GLY A 189 -12.66 5.97 7.87
C GLY A 189 -13.79 5.93 6.83
N SER A 190 -14.71 4.98 6.98
CA SER A 190 -15.86 4.82 6.07
C SER A 190 -16.77 6.06 6.00
N LYS A 191 -16.82 6.86 7.07
CA LYS A 191 -17.54 8.14 7.08
C LYS A 191 -17.01 9.10 6.01
N ASP A 192 -15.69 9.25 5.90
CA ASP A 192 -15.09 10.16 4.91
C ASP A 192 -15.43 9.73 3.48
N ILE A 193 -15.40 8.41 3.22
CA ILE A 193 -15.74 7.85 1.92
C ILE A 193 -17.23 8.04 1.59
N ARG A 194 -18.13 7.89 2.57
CA ARG A 194 -19.56 8.17 2.40
C ARG A 194 -19.83 9.64 2.11
N ASP A 195 -19.18 10.53 2.86
CA ASP A 195 -19.35 11.98 2.69
C ASP A 195 -18.89 12.40 1.28
N PHE A 196 -17.71 11.92 0.84
CA PHE A 196 -17.21 12.14 -0.52
C PHE A 196 -18.14 11.58 -1.60
N ARG A 197 -18.62 10.35 -1.41
CA ARG A 197 -19.59 9.72 -2.32
C ARG A 197 -20.86 10.56 -2.45
N GLY A 198 -21.35 11.13 -1.35
CA GLY A 198 -22.49 12.04 -1.34
C GLY A 198 -22.24 13.28 -2.19
N ALA A 199 -21.02 13.83 -2.15
CA ALA A 199 -20.61 14.97 -2.96
C ALA A 199 -20.53 14.67 -4.47
N MET A 200 -20.29 13.40 -4.84
CA MET A 200 -20.24 12.94 -6.24
C MET A 200 -21.61 12.79 -6.89
N VAL A 201 -22.69 12.61 -6.12
CA VAL A 201 -24.03 12.31 -6.63
C VAL A 201 -24.48 13.37 -7.64
N GLY A 202 -24.85 12.93 -8.84
CA GLY A 202 -25.28 13.80 -9.94
C GLY A 202 -24.16 14.57 -10.66
N ARG A 203 -22.89 14.33 -10.29
CA ARG A 203 -21.70 14.97 -10.92
C ARG A 203 -20.85 13.97 -11.70
N THR A 204 -20.51 12.83 -11.10
CA THR A 204 -19.76 11.76 -11.76
C THR A 204 -19.96 10.41 -11.07
N ASP A 205 -19.73 9.34 -11.84
CA ASP A 205 -19.71 7.96 -11.34
C ASP A 205 -18.28 7.45 -11.03
N LYS A 206 -17.26 8.32 -11.10
CA LYS A 206 -15.84 8.00 -10.85
C LYS A 206 -15.20 9.00 -9.89
N GLY A 207 -14.87 8.52 -8.69
CA GLY A 207 -14.20 9.29 -7.65
C GLY A 207 -12.79 8.77 -7.39
N LEU A 208 -11.89 9.66 -6.98
CA LEU A 208 -10.55 9.30 -6.52
C LEU A 208 -10.29 9.93 -5.16
N PHE A 209 -10.00 9.13 -4.14
CA PHE A 209 -9.67 9.60 -2.81
C PHE A 209 -8.18 9.36 -2.52
N ILE A 210 -7.43 10.44 -2.28
CA ILE A 210 -6.00 10.40 -2.03
C ILE A 210 -5.72 10.82 -0.59
N THR A 211 -4.88 10.08 0.12
CA THR A 211 -4.45 10.42 1.48
C THR A 211 -2.96 10.18 1.67
N THR A 212 -2.33 10.92 2.58
CA THR A 212 -0.96 10.61 3.06
C THR A 212 -0.96 9.55 4.17
N GLY A 213 -2.13 9.17 4.69
CA GLY A 213 -2.32 8.13 5.68
C GLY A 213 -2.75 6.80 5.06
N MET A 214 -3.53 6.02 5.80
CA MET A 214 -4.06 4.72 5.36
C MET A 214 -5.58 4.71 5.38
N PHE A 215 -6.22 3.79 4.65
CA PHE A 215 -7.67 3.58 4.72
C PHE A 215 -8.00 2.47 5.71
N THR A 216 -9.08 2.62 6.48
CA THR A 216 -9.60 1.49 7.26
C THR A 216 -10.24 0.44 6.35
N ARG A 217 -10.37 -0.80 6.83
CA ARG A 217 -11.07 -1.87 6.10
C ARG A 217 -12.49 -1.45 5.70
N ASP A 218 -13.21 -0.80 6.61
CA ASP A 218 -14.55 -0.28 6.35
C ASP A 218 -14.56 0.83 5.30
N ALA A 219 -13.50 1.65 5.21
CA ALA A 219 -13.37 2.65 4.16
C ALA A 219 -13.17 2.01 2.78
N ILE A 220 -12.34 0.96 2.70
CA ILE A 220 -12.10 0.18 1.46
C ILE A 220 -13.39 -0.52 1.02
N SER A 221 -14.10 -1.15 1.96
CA SER A 221 -15.40 -1.78 1.70
C SER A 221 -16.45 -0.76 1.26
N GLU A 222 -16.53 0.39 1.93
CA GLU A 222 -17.42 1.47 1.52
C GLU A 222 -17.10 1.99 0.12
N ALA A 223 -15.82 2.14 -0.24
CA ALA A 223 -15.38 2.67 -1.53
C ALA A 223 -15.85 1.80 -2.72
N SER A 224 -15.94 0.49 -2.51
CA SER A 224 -16.33 -0.53 -3.49
C SER A 224 -17.76 -1.09 -3.28
N ARG A 225 -18.59 -0.42 -2.46
CA ARG A 225 -19.94 -0.87 -2.12
C ARG A 225 -20.82 -1.10 -3.35
N ASP A 226 -21.46 -2.27 -3.39
CA ASP A 226 -22.33 -2.65 -4.49
C ASP A 226 -23.48 -1.65 -4.72
N GLY A 227 -23.78 -1.40 -5.99
CA GLY A 227 -24.79 -0.42 -6.42
C GLY A 227 -24.41 1.06 -6.21
N ALA A 228 -23.18 1.37 -5.79
CA ALA A 228 -22.73 2.75 -5.56
C ALA A 228 -21.55 3.15 -6.48
N PRO A 229 -21.42 4.44 -6.87
CA PRO A 229 -20.33 4.92 -7.74
C PRO A 229 -18.92 4.58 -7.24
N VAL A 230 -18.13 3.83 -7.99
CA VAL A 230 -16.81 3.37 -7.49
C VAL A 230 -15.89 4.55 -7.14
N ILE A 231 -15.25 4.46 -5.97
CA ILE A 231 -14.21 5.40 -5.51
C ILE A 231 -12.88 4.64 -5.50
N ASP A 232 -11.94 5.08 -6.33
CA ASP A 232 -10.56 4.60 -6.32
C ASP A 232 -9.80 5.22 -5.14
N LEU A 233 -8.94 4.44 -4.49
CA LEU A 233 -8.22 4.85 -3.28
C LEU A 233 -6.71 4.89 -3.53
N ILE A 234 -6.06 5.98 -3.13
CA ILE A 234 -4.59 6.13 -3.11
C ILE A 234 -4.18 6.47 -1.68
N ASP A 235 -3.59 5.49 -0.99
CA ASP A 235 -3.01 5.67 0.34
C ASP A 235 -1.58 6.23 0.27
N GLY A 236 -1.00 6.49 1.44
CA GLY A 236 0.35 7.05 1.54
C GLY A 236 1.41 6.18 0.85
N ASP A 237 1.28 4.85 0.96
CA ASP A 237 2.17 3.90 0.30
C ASP A 237 2.08 4.03 -1.22
N LEU A 238 0.88 3.95 -1.79
CA LEU A 238 0.72 4.07 -3.24
C LEU A 238 1.12 5.46 -3.74
N LEU A 239 0.88 6.51 -2.96
CA LEU A 239 1.28 7.88 -3.27
C LEU A 239 2.80 8.02 -3.43
N VAL A 240 3.60 7.56 -2.46
CA VAL A 240 5.07 7.64 -2.54
C VAL A 240 5.62 6.78 -3.66
N GLU A 241 4.97 5.67 -3.94
CA GLU A 241 5.30 4.84 -5.09
C GLU A 241 5.08 5.57 -6.42
N LYS A 242 3.98 6.31 -6.56
CA LYS A 242 3.75 7.15 -7.74
C LYS A 242 4.74 8.30 -7.86
N LEU A 243 5.14 8.91 -6.74
CA LEU A 243 6.17 9.95 -6.76
C LEU A 243 7.52 9.41 -7.23
N LYS A 244 7.93 8.25 -6.73
CA LYS A 244 9.16 7.57 -7.18
C LYS A 244 9.08 7.16 -8.65
N GLU A 245 7.97 6.56 -9.08
CA GLU A 245 7.75 6.14 -10.47
C GLU A 245 7.85 7.33 -11.46
N LEU A 246 7.37 8.51 -11.04
CA LEU A 246 7.37 9.72 -11.85
C LEU A 246 8.63 10.58 -11.66
N GLY A 247 9.57 10.19 -10.78
CA GLY A 247 10.75 11.00 -10.44
C GLY A 247 10.40 12.36 -9.80
N LEU A 248 9.25 12.48 -9.14
CA LEU A 248 8.79 13.72 -8.53
C LEU A 248 9.32 13.85 -7.10
N GLY A 249 10.36 14.66 -6.91
CA GLY A 249 10.98 14.88 -5.60
C GLY A 249 11.75 13.67 -5.06
N VAL A 250 11.97 12.64 -5.89
CA VAL A 250 12.69 11.42 -5.57
C VAL A 250 13.64 11.09 -6.72
N SER A 251 14.91 10.88 -6.40
CA SER A 251 15.93 10.37 -7.32
C SER A 251 16.37 8.97 -6.89
N VAL A 252 16.51 8.06 -7.85
CA VAL A 252 17.00 6.70 -7.60
C VAL A 252 18.34 6.55 -8.30
N GLU A 253 19.40 6.40 -7.50
CA GLU A 253 20.73 6.09 -8.01
C GLU A 253 20.97 4.58 -7.89
N PHE A 254 21.38 3.94 -8.99
CA PHE A 254 21.82 2.55 -8.97
C PHE A 254 23.28 2.50 -8.54
N LYS A 255 23.57 1.86 -7.40
CA LYS A 255 24.94 1.50 -7.04
C LYS A 255 25.27 0.15 -7.68
N GLU A 256 26.37 0.09 -8.42
CA GLU A 256 26.93 -1.17 -8.92
C GLU A 256 27.43 -2.00 -7.73
N GLU A 257 26.84 -3.18 -7.52
CA GLU A 257 27.30 -4.15 -6.54
C GLU A 257 28.11 -5.24 -7.25
N VAL A 258 29.43 -5.22 -7.07
CA VAL A 258 30.32 -6.25 -7.60
C VAL A 258 30.44 -7.36 -6.56
N THR A 259 29.91 -8.55 -6.90
CA THR A 259 30.06 -9.76 -6.08
C THR A 259 31.07 -10.71 -6.71
N ILE A 260 32.03 -11.18 -5.91
CA ILE A 260 33.05 -12.14 -6.34
C ILE A 260 32.59 -13.54 -5.93
N ASP A 261 32.34 -14.41 -6.91
CA ASP A 261 32.08 -15.83 -6.67
C ASP A 261 33.39 -16.59 -6.47
N ILE A 262 33.78 -16.77 -5.22
CA ILE A 262 35.02 -17.47 -4.85
C ILE A 262 34.93 -18.97 -5.21
N GLU A 263 33.76 -19.60 -5.17
CA GLU A 263 33.59 -21.03 -5.50
C GLU A 263 33.88 -21.29 -6.98
N TRP A 264 33.50 -20.36 -7.85
CA TRP A 264 33.80 -20.46 -9.28
C TRP A 264 35.30 -20.60 -9.57
N PHE A 265 36.15 -19.86 -8.84
CA PHE A 265 37.60 -19.89 -8.98
C PHE A 265 38.25 -21.19 -8.49
N LYS A 266 37.56 -22.00 -7.67
CA LYS A 266 38.09 -23.30 -7.22
C LYS A 266 38.11 -24.37 -8.33
N ASN A 267 37.50 -24.07 -9.48
CA ASN A 267 37.51 -24.95 -10.66
C ASN A 267 38.72 -24.74 -11.59
N PHE A 268 39.64 -23.85 -11.22
CA PHE A 268 40.90 -23.56 -11.93
C PHE A 268 42.08 -23.74 -10.97
#